data_AF-A0A7C5J0C3-F1
#
_entry.id   AF-A0A7C5J0C3-F1
#
_cell.length_a   1.000
_cell.length_b   1.000
_cell.length_c   1.000
_cell.angle_alpha   90.00
_cell.angle_beta   90.00
_cell.angle_gamma   90.00
#
_symmetry.space_group_name_H-M   'P 1'
#
loop_
_entity.id
_entity.type
_entity.pdbx_description
1 polymer ?
#
loop_
_entity_poly.entity_id
_entity_poly.type
_entity_poly.pdbx_seq_one_letter_code
_entity_poly.pdbx_strand_id
1 'polypeptide(L)'
;MFKTRSQASKACTAGHVKLNGESVRASKPVRRGDHLEVQTRGGLRIVDVLLLSDRRGPASVARTLYEDHTPPPPPKEERNFAVRERGSGRPEKKDRRLLIRLRGR
;
A
#
# COMPACT_ATOMS: atom_id res chain seq x y z
N MET A 1 8.51 1.58 -9.81
CA MET A 1 7.36 1.77 -8.90
C MET A 1 6.04 1.33 -9.54
N PHE A 2 5.71 1.79 -10.75
CA PHE A 2 4.54 1.31 -11.50
C PHE A 2 4.94 0.61 -12.80
N LYS A 3 4.09 -0.29 -13.31
CA LYS A 3 4.37 -1.03 -14.56
C LYS A 3 3.99 -0.23 -15.80
N THR A 4 3.04 0.70 -15.71
CA THR A 4 2.59 1.52 -16.85
C THR A 4 2.36 2.97 -16.45
N ARG A 5 2.38 3.89 -17.44
CA ARG A 5 2.07 5.31 -17.22
C ARG A 5 0.63 5.50 -16.72
N SER A 6 -0.33 4.73 -17.24
CA SER A 6 -1.73 4.76 -16.79
C SER A 6 -1.87 4.39 -15.31
N GLN A 7 -1.12 3.40 -14.81
CA GLN A 7 -1.11 3.07 -13.38
C GLN A 7 -0.56 4.21 -12.52
N ALA A 8 0.52 4.86 -12.97
CA ALA A 8 1.07 6.03 -12.27
C ALA A 8 0.06 7.19 -12.25
N SER A 9 -0.59 7.49 -13.39
CA SER A 9 -1.60 8.55 -13.45
C SER A 9 -2.79 8.26 -12.52
N LYS A 10 -3.27 7.01 -12.47
CA LYS A 10 -4.33 6.60 -11.53
C LYS A 10 -3.89 6.79 -10.07
N ALA A 11 -2.64 6.47 -9.73
CA ALA A 11 -2.12 6.67 -8.39
C ALA A 11 -2.08 8.17 -8.01
N CYS A 12 -1.68 9.05 -8.93
CA CYS A 12 -1.74 10.49 -8.72
C CYS A 12 -3.18 10.98 -8.50
N THR A 13 -4.13 10.58 -9.34
CA THR A 13 -5.56 10.95 -9.18
C THR A 13 -6.15 10.44 -7.88
N ALA A 14 -5.74 9.26 -7.43
CA ALA A 14 -6.17 8.66 -6.16
C ALA A 14 -5.50 9.26 -4.91
N GLY A 15 -4.60 10.24 -5.07
CA GLY A 15 -3.87 10.86 -3.95
C GLY A 15 -2.80 9.95 -3.33
N HIS A 16 -2.37 8.91 -4.04
CA HIS A 16 -1.31 8.01 -3.61
C HIS A 16 0.11 8.52 -3.90
N VAL A 17 0.22 9.66 -4.58
CA VAL A 17 1.49 10.29 -4.92
C VAL A 17 1.48 11.70 -4.35
N LYS A 18 2.45 11.99 -3.49
CA LYS A 18 2.69 13.34 -2.99
C LYS A 18 4.04 13.84 -3.47
N LEU A 19 4.08 15.11 -3.84
CA LEU A 19 5.28 15.85 -4.18
C LEU A 19 5.48 16.89 -3.08
N ASN A 20 6.61 16.85 -2.38
CA ASN A 20 6.95 17.79 -1.31
C ASN A 20 5.82 17.91 -0.25
N GLY A 21 5.20 16.78 0.10
CA GLY A 21 4.11 16.70 1.09
C GLY A 21 2.69 16.94 0.56
N GLU A 22 2.53 17.41 -0.69
CA GLU A 22 1.21 17.73 -1.27
C GLU A 22 0.77 16.70 -2.32
N SER A 23 -0.51 16.33 -2.32
CA SER A 23 -1.10 15.47 -3.36
C SER A 23 -1.14 16.21 -4.71
N VAL A 24 -0.57 15.60 -5.75
CA VAL A 24 -0.43 16.26 -7.06
C VAL A 24 -1.14 15.51 -8.19
N ARG A 25 -1.57 16.28 -9.20
CA ARG A 25 -2.07 15.72 -10.46
C ARG A 25 -0.92 15.15 -11.29
N ALA A 26 -1.24 14.17 -12.15
CA ALA A 26 -0.27 13.50 -13.02
C ALA A 26 0.43 14.43 -14.05
N SER A 27 -0.09 15.64 -14.28
CA SER A 27 0.48 16.64 -15.17
C SER A 27 1.46 17.59 -14.49
N LYS A 28 1.60 17.53 -13.15
CA LYS A 28 2.53 18.40 -12.41
C LYS A 28 3.96 18.07 -12.87
N PRO A 29 4.75 19.07 -13.31
CA PRO A 29 6.15 18.84 -13.65
C PRO A 29 6.95 18.50 -12.39
N VAL A 30 7.91 17.58 -12.54
CA VAL A 30 8.85 17.17 -11.50
C VAL A 30 10.21 17.79 -11.81
N ARG A 31 10.95 18.17 -10.77
CA ARG A 31 12.29 18.76 -10.82
C ARG A 31 13.28 17.91 -10.04
N ARG A 32 14.56 18.12 -10.33
CA ARG A 32 15.64 17.55 -9.52
C ARG A 32 15.58 18.16 -8.12
N GLY A 33 15.78 17.34 -7.10
CA GLY A 33 15.64 17.71 -5.69
C GLY A 33 14.22 17.66 -5.15
N ASP A 34 13.22 17.31 -5.96
CA ASP A 34 11.86 17.08 -5.45
C ASP A 34 11.80 15.81 -4.60
N HIS A 35 11.04 15.89 -3.51
CA HIS A 35 10.72 14.79 -2.62
C HIS A 35 9.42 14.12 -3.05
N LEU A 36 9.44 12.81 -3.27
CA LEU A 36 8.28 12.03 -3.69
C LEU A 36 7.93 10.94 -2.67
N GLU A 37 6.69 11.01 -2.18
CA GLU A 37 6.07 9.92 -1.42
C GLU A 37 5.08 9.18 -2.31
N VAL A 38 5.32 7.89 -2.51
CA VAL A 38 4.53 7.04 -3.41
C VAL A 38 3.98 5.85 -2.64
N GLN A 39 2.67 5.82 -2.42
CA GLN A 39 2.00 4.66 -1.87
C GLN A 39 1.85 3.59 -2.96
N THR A 40 2.49 2.44 -2.77
CA THR A 40 2.38 1.29 -3.67
C THR A 40 1.76 0.10 -2.95
N ARG A 41 1.44 -0.96 -3.71
CA ARG A 41 0.98 -2.24 -3.13
C ARG A 41 2.03 -2.90 -2.23
N GLY A 42 3.31 -2.55 -2.38
CA GLY A 42 4.41 -3.04 -1.55
C GLY A 42 4.69 -2.20 -0.30
N GLY A 43 3.94 -1.11 -0.09
CA GLY A 43 4.18 -0.16 0.99
C GLY A 43 4.42 1.27 0.49
N LEU A 44 4.64 2.16 1.46
CA LEU A 44 5.07 3.54 1.21
C LEU A 44 6.49 3.50 0.64
N ARG A 45 6.74 4.30 -0.39
CA ARG A 45 8.08 4.48 -0.94
C ARG A 45 8.41 5.97 -0.92
N ILE A 46 9.55 6.32 -0.35
CA ILE A 46 9.99 7.70 -0.18
C ILE A 46 11.27 7.86 -0.99
N VAL A 47 11.26 8.76 -1.98
CA VAL A 47 12.40 8.94 -2.87
C VAL A 47 12.66 10.40 -3.19
N ASP A 48 13.93 10.74 -3.34
CA ASP A 48 14.37 12.05 -3.82
C ASP A 48 14.78 11.97 -5.29
N VAL A 49 14.34 12.94 -6.10
CA VAL A 49 14.59 12.94 -7.54
C VAL A 49 15.99 13.47 -7.83
N LEU A 50 16.90 12.61 -8.28
CA LEU A 50 18.27 13.00 -8.61
C LEU A 50 18.40 13.50 -10.05
N LEU A 51 17.73 12.84 -11.00
CA LEU A 51 17.81 13.11 -12.44
C LEU A 51 16.46 12.82 -13.12
N LEU A 52 16.22 13.47 -14.26
CA LEU A 52 15.03 13.25 -15.08
C LEU A 52 15.40 12.49 -16.36
N SER A 53 14.48 11.64 -16.82
CA SER A 53 14.63 10.90 -18.07
C SER A 53 13.29 10.82 -18.78
N ASP A 54 13.29 11.07 -20.09
CA ASP A 54 12.09 11.01 -20.93
C ASP A 54 11.69 9.58 -21.31
N ARG A 55 12.60 8.61 -21.11
CA ARG A 55 12.41 7.22 -21.51
C ARG A 55 12.55 6.28 -20.33
N ARG A 56 11.74 5.22 -20.34
CA ARG A 56 11.88 4.15 -19.37
C ARG A 56 13.05 3.23 -19.76
N GLY A 57 14.13 3.29 -19.00
CA GLY A 57 15.29 2.41 -19.13
C GLY A 57 15.21 1.10 -18.33
N PRO A 58 16.28 0.28 -18.39
CA PRO A 58 16.43 -0.91 -17.55
C PRO A 58 16.52 -0.55 -16.07
N ALA A 59 16.34 -1.56 -15.20
CA ALA A 59 16.24 -1.35 -13.75
C ALA A 59 17.49 -0.71 -13.12
N SER A 60 18.69 -1.04 -13.62
CA SER A 60 19.96 -0.45 -13.17
C SER A 60 20.00 1.06 -13.42
N VAL A 61 19.67 1.49 -14.64
CA VAL A 61 19.62 2.91 -15.03
C VAL A 61 18.50 3.64 -14.31
N ALA A 62 17.34 3.01 -14.12
CA ALA A 62 16.24 3.65 -13.41
C ALA A 62 16.58 3.97 -11.94
N ARG A 63 17.41 3.13 -11.29
CA ARG A 63 17.85 3.35 -9.90
C ARG A 63 18.79 4.54 -9.76
N THR A 64 19.45 5.00 -10.82
CA THR A 64 20.33 6.18 -10.74
C THR A 64 19.55 7.50 -10.86
N LEU A 65 18.25 7.44 -11.15
CA LEU A 65 17.41 8.63 -11.30
C LEU A 65 16.84 9.15 -9.98
N TYR A 66 16.89 8.34 -8.92
CA TYR A 66 16.34 8.70 -7.61
C TYR A 66 17.16 8.06 -6.49
N GLU A 67 17.12 8.69 -5.32
CA GLU A 67 17.64 8.14 -4.08
C GLU A 67 16.47 7.57 -3.26
N ASP A 68 16.65 6.41 -2.61
CA ASP A 68 15.57 5.73 -1.89
C ASP A 68 15.76 5.85 -0.37
N HIS A 69 14.84 6.57 0.27
CA HIS A 69 14.79 6.80 1.71
C HIS A 69 13.65 6.02 2.38
N THR A 70 13.15 4.99 1.71
CA THR A 70 12.03 4.20 2.23
C THR A 70 12.44 3.49 3.52
N PRO A 71 11.72 3.72 4.64
CA PRO A 71 12.02 3.04 5.88
C PRO A 71 11.82 1.53 5.72
N PRO A 72 12.61 0.70 6.41
CA PRO A 72 12.42 -0.74 6.37
C PRO A 72 11.00 -1.07 6.87
N PRO A 73 10.31 -2.04 6.25
CA PRO A 73 8.99 -2.43 6.71
C PRO A 73 9.09 -2.91 8.17
N PRO A 74 8.09 -2.60 9.01
CA PRO A 74 8.08 -3.12 10.37
C PRO A 74 8.16 -4.65 10.34
N PRO A 75 8.83 -5.28 11.33
CA PRO A 75 8.86 -6.73 11.45
C PRO A 75 7.45 -7.32 11.36
N LYS A 76 7.31 -8.49 10.73
CA LYS A 76 6.01 -9.17 10.52
C LYS A 76 5.30 -9.60 11.81
N GLU A 77 5.90 -9.36 12.96
CA GLU A 77 5.26 -9.56 14.26
C GLU A 77 4.06 -8.60 14.35
N GLU A 78 2.91 -9.14 14.72
CA GLU A 78 1.67 -8.38 14.96
C GLU A 78 0.89 -7.88 13.73
N ARG A 79 0.81 -8.67 12.66
CA ARG A 79 -0.53 -8.86 12.09
C ARG A 79 -1.29 -9.79 13.02
N ASN A 80 -1.69 -9.23 14.17
CA ASN A 80 -2.65 -9.82 15.08
C ASN A 80 -3.98 -9.86 14.34
N PHE A 81 -4.14 -10.81 13.43
CA PHE A 81 -5.47 -11.28 13.10
C PHE A 81 -6.04 -11.71 14.44
N ALA A 82 -7.07 -11.01 14.91
CA ALA A 82 -7.77 -11.41 16.12
C ALA A 82 -8.21 -12.87 15.88
N VAL A 83 -7.50 -13.81 16.50
CA VAL A 83 -7.84 -15.22 16.45
C VAL A 83 -9.09 -15.33 17.30
N ARG A 84 -10.24 -15.39 16.64
CA ARG A 84 -11.49 -15.75 17.31
C ARG A 84 -11.40 -17.23 17.65
N GLU A 85 -11.76 -17.58 18.87
CA GLU A 85 -11.87 -18.98 19.23
C GLU A 85 -12.87 -19.69 18.30
N ARG A 86 -12.53 -20.91 17.88
CA ARG A 86 -13.45 -21.71 17.06
C ARG A 86 -14.75 -21.91 17.86
N GLY A 87 -15.87 -21.49 17.29
CA GLY A 87 -17.17 -21.53 17.96
C GLY A 87 -17.63 -20.20 18.58
N SER A 88 -16.80 -19.14 18.62
CA SER A 88 -17.15 -17.84 19.22
C SER A 88 -18.10 -16.96 18.36
N GLY A 89 -19.00 -17.58 17.61
CA GLY A 89 -19.85 -16.90 16.62
C GLY A 89 -21.20 -17.57 16.46
N ARG A 90 -21.59 -17.82 15.20
CA ARG A 90 -22.85 -18.51 14.88
C ARG A 90 -22.89 -19.86 15.61
N PRO A 91 -23.94 -20.16 16.42
CA PRO A 91 -24.04 -21.41 17.15
C PRO A 91 -23.79 -22.62 16.25
N GLU A 92 -22.88 -23.50 16.66
CA GLU A 92 -22.66 -24.76 15.97
C GLU A 92 -23.90 -25.66 16.11
N LYS A 93 -23.94 -26.75 15.35
CA LYS A 93 -25.09 -27.66 15.35
C LYS A 93 -25.40 -28.20 16.75
N LYS A 94 -24.37 -28.40 17.59
CA LYS A 94 -24.50 -28.84 18.99
C LYS A 94 -25.14 -27.74 19.85
N ASP A 95 -24.63 -26.51 19.78
CA ASP A 95 -25.15 -25.37 20.54
C ASP A 95 -26.59 -25.03 20.15
N ARG A 96 -26.91 -25.13 18.85
CA ARG A 96 -28.27 -24.93 18.35
C ARG A 96 -29.23 -25.98 18.88
N ARG A 97 -28.83 -27.26 18.93
CA ARG A 97 -29.63 -28.33 19.53
C ARG A 97 -29.82 -28.12 21.04
N LEU A 98 -28.78 -27.64 21.72
CA LEU A 98 -28.84 -27.33 23.15
C LEU A 98 -29.80 -26.16 23.42
N LEU A 99 -29.71 -25.08 22.63
CA LEU A 99 -30.64 -23.94 22.66
C LEU A 99 -32.10 -24.35 22.42
N ILE A 100 -32.35 -25.25 21.46
CA ILE A 100 -33.70 -25.78 21.19
C ILE A 100 -34.22 -26.56 22.41
N ARG A 101 -33.40 -27.47 22.95
CA ARG A 101 -33.74 -28.25 24.15
C ARG A 101 -33.99 -27.36 25.37
N LEU A 102 -33.23 -26.29 25.53
CA LEU A 102 -33.37 -25.34 26.64
C LEU A 102 -34.59 -24.42 26.49
N ARG A 103 -35.01 -24.12 25.25
CA ARG A 103 -36.21 -23.31 24.96
C ARG A 103 -37.53 -24.08 25.04
N GLY A 104 -37.51 -25.38 25.35
CA GLY A 104 -38.71 -26.14 25.72
C GLY A 104 -39.79 -26.20 24.64
N ARG A 105 -39.41 -26.33 23.36
CA ARG A 105 -40.35 -26.62 22.26
C ARG A 105 -39.82 -27.72 21.37
#